data_AF-A0A854BPM3-F1
#
_entry.id   AF-A0A854BPM3-F1
#
_cell.length_a   1.000
_cell.length_b   1.000
_cell.length_c   1.000
_cell.angle_alpha   90.00
_cell.angle_beta   90.00
_cell.angle_gamma   90.00
#
_symmetry.space_group_name_H-M   'P 1'
#
loop_
_entity.id
_entity.type
_entity.pdbx_description
1 polymer ?
#
loop_
_entity_poly.entity_id
_entity_poly.type
_entity_poly.pdbx_seq_one_letter_code
_entity_poly.pdbx_strand_id
1 'polypeptide(L)'
;MSRKSCLIRLFKAIISHNLLYIMLLSAFLFRPALTYAGVVIGGTRVVYASNNAGKSISVFSKEEKIPYLIQAWVDPFNKDDKTKAPFIVIPPVSRLEPAQEKILRIVHTKGLSLPEDRESVFWLNIKNIPPSASNKEANSLEIAVKTRIKLFWRPASIRMIPENAAPKVKWHREGRNLIAENPNPIHISVMDVIVDGHDVPLNMIRPFETLTLPLPANSSGSQMTWRFINDYGAISEPIKQAL
;
A
#
# COMPACT_ATOMS: atom_id res chain seq x y z
N MET A 1 -55.70 -36.04 -31.80
CA MET A 1 -54.64 -35.18 -31.22
C MET A 1 -53.52 -35.03 -32.24
N SER A 2 -53.24 -33.80 -32.66
CA SER A 2 -52.43 -33.47 -33.86
C SER A 2 -50.94 -33.76 -33.69
N ARG A 3 -50.28 -34.35 -34.70
CA ARG A 3 -48.82 -34.62 -34.75
C ARG A 3 -47.96 -33.38 -34.42
N LYS A 4 -48.51 -32.16 -34.57
CA LYS A 4 -47.85 -30.90 -34.22
C LYS A 4 -47.64 -30.73 -32.69
N SER A 5 -48.50 -31.27 -31.84
CA SER A 5 -48.37 -31.13 -30.38
C SER A 5 -47.28 -32.03 -29.77
N CYS A 6 -46.96 -33.15 -30.44
CA CYS A 6 -45.90 -34.07 -30.01
C CYS A 6 -44.49 -33.51 -30.32
N LEU A 7 -44.29 -32.93 -31.51
CA LEU A 7 -43.00 -32.30 -31.87
C LEU A 7 -42.64 -31.11 -30.97
N ILE A 8 -43.61 -30.28 -30.57
CA ILE A 8 -43.36 -29.11 -29.70
C ILE A 8 -42.93 -29.54 -28.29
N ARG A 9 -43.46 -30.66 -27.78
CA ARG A 9 -43.05 -31.22 -26.47
C ARG A 9 -41.63 -31.78 -26.51
N LEU A 10 -41.27 -32.48 -27.59
CA LEU A 10 -39.90 -32.98 -27.82
C LEU A 10 -38.88 -31.84 -27.98
N PHE A 11 -39.22 -30.77 -28.72
CA PHE A 11 -38.35 -29.59 -28.87
C PHE A 11 -38.13 -28.84 -27.54
N LYS A 12 -39.18 -28.66 -26.73
CA LYS A 12 -39.07 -28.03 -25.40
C LYS A 12 -38.21 -28.85 -24.43
N ALA A 13 -38.26 -30.17 -24.49
CA ALA A 13 -37.45 -31.06 -23.64
C ALA A 13 -35.97 -31.05 -24.05
N ILE A 14 -35.66 -30.99 -25.36
CA ILE A 14 -34.29 -30.89 -25.87
C ILE A 14 -33.69 -29.51 -25.53
N ILE A 15 -34.48 -28.43 -25.68
CA ILE A 15 -34.05 -27.08 -25.31
C ILE A 15 -33.83 -26.97 -23.79
N SER A 16 -34.67 -27.59 -22.95
CA SER A 16 -34.51 -27.55 -21.49
C SER A 16 -33.28 -28.33 -21.00
N HIS A 17 -32.95 -29.46 -21.63
CA HIS A 17 -31.71 -30.20 -21.34
C HIS A 17 -30.45 -29.43 -21.76
N ASN A 18 -30.45 -28.80 -22.94
CA ASN A 18 -29.32 -27.97 -23.38
C ASN A 18 -29.15 -26.72 -22.52
N LEU A 19 -30.25 -26.08 -22.07
CA LEU A 19 -30.19 -24.97 -21.12
C LEU A 19 -29.60 -25.41 -19.77
N LEU A 20 -30.01 -26.59 -19.27
CA LEU A 20 -29.49 -27.14 -18.03
C LEU A 20 -27.99 -27.46 -18.14
N TYR A 21 -27.54 -28.01 -19.27
CA TYR A 21 -26.12 -28.26 -19.54
C TYR A 21 -25.31 -26.97 -19.62
N ILE A 22 -25.82 -25.93 -20.29
CA ILE A 22 -25.15 -24.62 -20.37
C ILE A 22 -25.07 -23.96 -18.99
N MET A 23 -26.11 -24.11 -18.15
CA MET A 23 -26.14 -23.60 -16.78
C MET A 23 -25.19 -24.36 -15.84
N LEU A 24 -25.01 -25.68 -16.03
CA LEU A 24 -24.00 -26.47 -15.32
C LEU A 24 -22.56 -26.13 -15.78
N LEU A 25 -22.36 -25.87 -17.08
CA LEU A 25 -21.06 -25.50 -17.63
C LEU A 25 -20.62 -24.10 -17.18
N SER A 26 -21.56 -23.15 -17.07
CA SER A 26 -21.26 -21.79 -16.57
C SER A 26 -20.92 -21.77 -15.08
N ALA A 27 -21.54 -22.66 -14.27
CA ALA A 27 -21.20 -22.82 -12.86
C ALA A 27 -19.78 -23.38 -12.64
N PHE A 28 -19.24 -24.16 -13.59
CA PHE A 28 -17.87 -24.70 -13.48
C PHE A 28 -16.79 -23.66 -13.86
N LEU A 29 -17.15 -22.64 -14.64
CA LEU A 29 -16.24 -21.56 -15.06
C LEU A 29 -16.10 -20.43 -14.02
N PHE A 30 -17.01 -20.37 -13.04
CA PHE A 30 -16.93 -19.46 -11.90
C PHE A 30 -16.18 -20.08 -10.71
N ARG A 31 -14.93 -20.50 -10.90
CA ARG A 31 -14.03 -20.73 -9.77
C ARG A 31 -13.39 -19.38 -9.39
N PRO A 32 -13.65 -18.82 -8.20
CA PRO A 32 -12.88 -17.66 -7.76
C PRO A 32 -11.42 -18.07 -7.70
N ALA A 33 -10.55 -17.28 -8.32
CA ALA A 33 -9.11 -17.44 -8.15
C ALA A 33 -8.81 -17.30 -6.65
N LEU A 34 -8.38 -18.39 -6.01
CA LEU A 34 -7.86 -18.34 -4.65
C LEU A 34 -6.61 -17.46 -4.68
N THR A 35 -6.76 -16.24 -4.19
CA THR A 35 -5.65 -15.31 -4.04
C THR A 35 -4.91 -15.69 -2.77
N TYR A 36 -3.75 -16.32 -2.92
CA TYR A 36 -2.89 -16.67 -1.81
C TYR A 36 -2.14 -15.41 -1.35
N ALA A 37 -2.69 -14.71 -0.37
CA ALA A 37 -1.94 -13.70 0.36
C ALA A 37 -1.30 -14.39 1.57
N GLY A 38 0.01 -14.61 1.56
CA GLY A 38 0.65 -15.39 2.64
C GLY A 38 0.68 -14.66 3.99
N VAL A 39 1.13 -13.40 3.97
CA VAL A 39 1.31 -12.57 5.17
C VAL A 39 0.71 -11.18 4.95
N VAL A 40 -0.10 -10.73 5.92
CA VAL A 40 -0.75 -9.42 5.94
C VAL A 40 -0.17 -8.58 7.06
N ILE A 41 0.08 -7.30 6.79
CA ILE A 41 0.55 -6.34 7.79
C ILE A 41 -0.63 -5.46 8.17
N GLY A 42 -0.81 -5.18 9.46
CA GLY A 42 -1.94 -4.43 10.02
C GLY A 42 -2.00 -2.94 9.67
N GLY A 43 -1.18 -2.48 8.72
CA GLY A 43 -1.17 -1.10 8.23
C GLY A 43 -0.26 -0.89 7.02
N THR A 44 -0.55 0.14 6.24
CA THR A 44 0.23 0.55 5.05
C THR A 44 1.30 1.61 5.37
N ARG A 45 1.34 2.07 6.64
CA ARG A 45 2.29 3.04 7.20
C ARG A 45 2.24 3.00 8.71
N VAL A 46 3.25 3.61 9.33
CA VAL A 46 3.33 3.78 10.77
C VAL A 46 3.57 5.26 11.06
N VAL A 47 2.71 5.86 11.89
CA VAL A 47 2.96 7.17 12.50
C VAL A 47 3.35 6.96 13.95
N TYR A 48 4.60 7.31 14.27
CA TYR A 48 5.22 7.21 15.58
C TYR A 48 5.30 8.62 16.20
N ALA A 49 4.51 8.88 17.24
CA ALA A 49 4.60 10.12 18.00
C ALA A 49 5.81 10.09 18.95
N SER A 50 6.61 11.16 19.00
CA SER A 50 7.90 11.17 19.72
C SER A 50 7.79 10.98 21.23
N ASN A 51 6.63 11.28 21.82
CA ASN A 51 6.34 11.09 23.24
C ASN A 51 5.92 9.65 23.60
N ASN A 52 5.75 8.77 22.61
CA ASN A 52 5.42 7.37 22.85
C ASN A 52 6.68 6.55 23.10
N ALA A 53 6.61 5.60 24.05
CA ALA A 53 7.70 4.66 24.31
C ALA A 53 7.87 3.59 23.21
N GLY A 54 6.94 3.51 22.25
CA GLY A 54 6.95 2.54 21.18
C GLY A 54 5.67 2.60 20.36
N LYS A 55 5.71 2.01 19.17
CA LYS A 55 4.55 1.87 18.29
C LYS A 55 4.45 0.42 17.82
N SER A 56 3.25 -0.13 17.87
CA SER A 56 3.01 -1.52 17.46
C SER A 56 2.49 -1.59 16.03
N ILE A 57 2.84 -2.67 15.33
CA ILE A 57 2.23 -3.08 14.07
C ILE A 57 2.02 -4.60 14.08
N SER A 58 0.86 -5.07 13.65
CA SER A 58 0.59 -6.50 13.59
C SER A 58 1.00 -7.10 12.24
N VAL A 59 1.32 -8.38 12.28
CA VAL A 59 1.61 -9.23 11.13
C VAL A 59 0.81 -10.51 11.31
N PHE A 60 -0.02 -10.82 10.33
CA PHE A 60 -0.95 -11.94 10.36
C PHE A 60 -0.67 -12.90 9.21
N SER A 61 -0.63 -14.20 9.49
CA SER A 61 -0.55 -15.23 8.46
C SER A 61 -1.96 -15.59 8.00
N LYS A 62 -2.23 -15.42 6.71
CA LYS A 62 -3.47 -15.90 6.09
C LYS A 62 -3.36 -17.35 5.61
N GLU A 63 -2.17 -17.95 5.72
CA GLU A 63 -1.96 -19.36 5.42
C GLU A 63 -2.47 -20.26 6.55
N GLU A 64 -3.04 -21.40 6.19
CA GLU A 64 -3.55 -22.40 7.15
C GLU A 64 -2.53 -23.49 7.51
N LYS A 65 -1.48 -23.64 6.69
CA LYS A 65 -0.54 -24.78 6.81
C LYS A 65 0.93 -24.39 6.80
N ILE A 66 1.26 -23.23 6.25
CA ILE A 66 2.65 -22.84 6.00
C ILE A 66 3.06 -21.81 7.05
N PRO A 67 4.08 -22.11 7.90
CA PRO A 67 4.67 -21.11 8.77
C PRO A 67 5.58 -20.18 7.96
N TYR A 68 5.87 -18.98 8.47
CA TYR A 68 6.84 -18.06 7.88
C TYR A 68 7.90 -17.66 8.89
N LEU A 69 9.12 -17.41 8.42
CA LEU A 69 10.08 -16.61 9.17
C LEU A 69 9.88 -15.13 8.82
N ILE A 70 9.55 -14.32 9.81
CA ILE A 70 9.39 -12.87 9.68
C ILE A 70 10.66 -12.20 10.16
N GLN A 71 11.26 -11.37 9.30
CA GLN A 71 12.35 -10.47 9.65
C GLN A 71 11.87 -9.03 9.51
N ALA A 72 12.12 -8.19 10.51
CA ALA A 72 11.68 -6.80 10.51
C ALA A 72 12.79 -5.84 10.96
N TRP A 73 12.95 -4.74 10.24
CA TRP A 73 13.96 -3.72 10.51
C TRP A 73 13.59 -2.37 9.88
N VAL A 74 14.27 -1.30 10.30
CA VAL A 74 14.07 0.05 9.77
C VAL A 74 15.30 0.49 8.98
N ASP A 75 15.10 0.94 7.74
CA ASP A 75 16.14 1.57 6.90
C ASP A 75 15.93 3.10 6.88
N PRO A 76 16.99 3.90 6.64
CA PRO A 76 16.85 5.29 6.22
C PRO A 76 15.95 5.42 4.99
N PHE A 77 15.26 6.55 4.85
CA PHE A 77 14.38 6.77 3.70
C PHE A 77 15.15 6.96 2.39
N ASN A 78 16.26 7.71 2.44
CA ASN A 78 17.15 7.88 1.30
C ASN A 78 18.06 6.65 1.16
N LYS A 79 18.14 6.07 -0.04
CA LYS A 79 18.97 4.89 -0.31
C LYS A 79 20.47 5.19 -0.18
N ASP A 80 20.87 6.43 -0.42
CA ASP A 80 22.27 6.85 -0.34
C ASP A 80 22.72 7.16 1.09
N ASP A 81 21.76 7.29 2.01
CA ASP A 81 22.03 7.45 3.43
C ASP A 81 22.48 6.12 4.02
N LYS A 82 23.77 6.04 4.36
CA LYS A 82 24.41 4.87 4.96
C LYS A 82 24.35 4.88 6.49
N THR A 83 23.74 5.89 7.10
CA THR A 83 23.55 5.91 8.55
C THR A 83 22.56 4.85 8.98
N LYS A 84 22.62 4.41 10.23
CA LYS A 84 21.61 3.51 10.78
C LYS A 84 20.39 4.32 11.18
N ALA A 85 19.20 3.89 10.76
CA ALA A 85 17.97 4.48 11.26
C ALA A 85 17.87 4.33 12.79
N PRO A 86 17.38 5.35 13.52
CA PRO A 86 17.35 5.36 14.98
C PRO A 86 16.18 4.54 15.56
N PHE A 87 15.90 3.38 14.97
CA PHE A 87 14.77 2.53 15.37
C PHE A 87 15.17 1.07 15.41
N ILE A 88 14.59 0.35 16.36
CA ILE A 88 14.65 -1.11 16.45
C ILE A 88 13.25 -1.68 16.36
N VAL A 89 13.12 -2.87 15.76
CA VAL A 89 11.87 -3.63 15.73
C VAL A 89 12.03 -4.87 16.60
N ILE A 90 11.07 -5.12 17.48
CA ILE A 90 11.09 -6.20 18.46
C ILE A 90 9.85 -7.09 18.28
N PRO A 91 10.00 -8.41 18.11
CA PRO A 91 11.26 -9.10 17.81
C PRO A 91 11.77 -8.77 16.39
N PRO A 92 13.09 -8.69 16.15
CA PRO A 92 13.64 -8.42 14.83
C PRO A 92 13.51 -9.62 13.88
N VAL A 93 13.48 -10.83 14.44
CA VAL A 93 13.24 -12.09 13.73
C VAL A 93 12.28 -12.93 14.56
N SER A 94 11.24 -13.46 13.94
CA SER A 94 10.32 -14.38 14.62
C SER A 94 9.67 -15.34 13.64
N ARG A 95 9.41 -16.57 14.09
CA ARG A 95 8.58 -17.52 13.36
C ARG A 95 7.10 -17.15 13.52
N LEU A 96 6.32 -17.14 12.45
CA LEU A 96 4.89 -16.87 12.41
C LEU A 96 4.19 -18.17 12.00
N GLU A 97 3.37 -18.73 12.88
CA GLU A 97 2.63 -19.96 12.60
C GLU A 97 1.43 -19.69 11.68
N PRO A 98 0.86 -20.75 11.06
CA PRO A 98 -0.35 -20.60 10.27
C PRO A 98 -1.52 -20.01 11.08
N ALA A 99 -2.33 -19.17 10.43
CA ALA A 99 -3.44 -18.43 11.03
C ALA A 99 -3.07 -17.61 12.29
N GLN A 100 -1.77 -17.37 12.55
CA GLN A 100 -1.31 -16.64 13.72
C GLN A 100 -1.21 -15.13 13.42
N GLU A 101 -1.59 -14.31 14.41
CA GLU A 101 -1.21 -12.90 14.48
C GLU A 101 -0.04 -12.70 15.44
N LYS A 102 0.93 -11.87 15.04
CA LYS A 102 2.03 -11.40 15.90
C LYS A 102 2.11 -9.89 15.88
N ILE A 103 2.45 -9.33 17.03
CA ILE A 103 2.67 -7.89 17.19
C ILE A 103 4.17 -7.62 17.19
N LEU A 104 4.60 -6.75 16.29
CA LEU A 104 5.95 -6.19 16.25
C LEU A 104 5.92 -4.81 16.92
N ARG A 105 6.87 -4.56 17.82
CA ARG A 105 7.03 -3.27 18.50
C ARG A 105 8.22 -2.51 17.93
N ILE A 106 7.96 -1.33 17.41
CA ILE A 106 8.95 -0.37 16.94
C ILE A 106 9.32 0.53 18.12
N VAL A 107 10.61 0.67 18.40
CA VAL A 107 11.12 1.48 19.50
C VAL A 107 12.21 2.40 18.95
N HIS A 108 12.16 3.67 19.34
CA HIS A 108 13.20 4.62 19.01
C HIS A 108 14.43 4.42 19.91
N THR A 109 15.62 4.44 19.31
CA THR A 109 16.88 4.23 20.02
C THR A 109 17.21 5.48 20.84
N LYS A 110 17.33 5.31 22.16
CA LYS A 110 17.68 6.42 23.08
C LYS A 110 19.03 7.05 22.68
N GLY A 111 19.13 8.37 22.79
CA GLY A 111 20.36 9.12 22.53
C GLY A 111 20.57 9.54 21.07
N LEU A 112 19.71 9.12 20.14
CA LEU A 112 19.71 9.63 18.77
C LEU A 112 18.61 10.69 18.65
N SER A 113 18.98 11.92 18.31
CA SER A 113 18.01 13.01 18.13
C SER A 113 17.50 13.05 16.69
N LEU A 114 16.21 13.33 16.54
CA LEU A 114 15.58 13.67 15.26
C LEU A 114 15.06 15.12 15.34
N PRO A 115 14.88 15.80 14.19
CA PRO A 115 14.28 17.12 14.15
C PRO A 115 12.97 17.21 14.96
N GLU A 116 12.83 18.29 15.74
CA GLU A 116 11.64 18.54 16.57
C GLU A 116 10.65 19.52 15.92
N ASP A 117 11.08 20.24 14.89
CA ASP A 117 10.32 21.24 14.15
C ASP A 117 9.55 20.64 12.95
N ARG A 118 9.87 19.39 12.56
CA ARG A 118 9.26 18.68 11.43
C ARG A 118 9.27 17.17 11.60
N GLU A 119 8.41 16.50 10.85
CA GLU A 119 8.46 15.06 10.74
C GLU A 119 9.75 14.56 10.09
N SER A 120 10.16 13.36 10.48
CA SER A 120 11.16 12.55 9.77
C SER A 120 10.51 11.30 9.20
N VAL A 121 11.08 10.75 8.13
CA VAL A 121 10.54 9.56 7.44
C VAL A 121 11.61 8.49 7.28
N PHE A 122 11.19 7.23 7.42
CA PHE A 122 12.01 6.02 7.32
C PHE A 122 11.24 4.91 6.59
N TRP A 123 11.92 3.82 6.27
CA TRP A 123 11.29 2.61 5.75
C TRP A 123 11.23 1.54 6.83
N LEU A 124 10.03 1.12 7.21
CA LEU A 124 9.84 -0.14 7.92
C LEU A 124 9.78 -1.26 6.90
N ASN A 125 10.66 -2.24 7.06
CA ASN A 125 10.72 -3.41 6.21
C ASN A 125 10.25 -4.63 6.99
N ILE A 126 9.38 -5.42 6.38
CA ILE A 126 8.91 -6.71 6.90
C ILE A 126 9.09 -7.72 5.78
N LYS A 127 10.01 -8.67 5.99
CA LYS A 127 10.33 -9.74 5.05
C LYS A 127 9.75 -11.05 5.58
N ASN A 128 8.90 -11.70 4.79
CA ASN A 128 8.40 -13.04 5.07
C ASN A 128 9.12 -14.05 4.18
N ILE A 129 9.69 -15.08 4.83
CA ILE A 129 10.47 -16.14 4.19
C ILE A 129 9.72 -17.46 4.40
N PRO A 130 9.24 -18.11 3.33
CA PRO A 130 8.59 -19.42 3.44
C PRO A 130 9.61 -20.51 3.82
N PRO A 131 9.15 -21.68 4.30
CA PRO A 131 10.02 -22.84 4.46
C PRO A 131 10.46 -23.32 3.08
N SER A 132 11.67 -23.89 3.03
CA SER A 132 12.16 -24.47 1.79
C SER A 132 11.35 -25.71 1.38
N ALA A 133 11.22 -25.93 0.07
CA ALA A 133 10.49 -27.07 -0.46
C ALA A 133 11.18 -28.39 -0.04
N SER A 134 10.39 -29.36 0.42
CA SER A 134 10.91 -30.67 0.87
C SER A 134 11.43 -31.55 -0.26
N ASN A 135 10.97 -31.34 -1.50
CA ASN A 135 11.40 -32.09 -2.68
C ASN A 135 12.54 -31.38 -3.41
N LYS A 136 13.78 -31.75 -3.06
CA LYS A 136 15.02 -31.26 -3.67
C LYS A 136 15.25 -31.71 -5.13
N GLU A 137 14.43 -32.62 -5.65
CA GLU A 137 14.59 -33.17 -7.02
C GLU A 137 13.87 -32.36 -8.12
N ALA A 138 13.05 -31.37 -7.74
CA ALA A 138 12.42 -30.46 -8.68
C ALA A 138 13.11 -29.10 -8.66
N ASN A 139 13.35 -28.52 -9.85
CA ASN A 139 13.71 -27.11 -9.99
C ASN A 139 12.63 -26.26 -9.31
N SER A 140 12.91 -25.76 -8.11
CA SER A 140 11.95 -25.00 -7.30
C SER A 140 12.42 -23.56 -7.16
N LEU A 141 11.47 -22.63 -7.33
CA LEU A 141 11.67 -21.21 -7.11
C LEU A 141 11.03 -20.84 -5.77
N GLU A 142 11.85 -20.40 -4.82
CA GLU A 142 11.40 -19.91 -3.52
C GLU A 142 11.39 -18.38 -3.53
N ILE A 143 10.22 -17.79 -3.26
CA ILE A 143 10.05 -16.34 -3.26
C ILE A 143 9.86 -15.86 -1.82
N ALA A 144 10.82 -15.08 -1.34
CA ALA A 144 10.66 -14.29 -0.13
C ALA A 144 10.12 -12.90 -0.49
N VAL A 145 9.04 -12.48 0.15
CA VAL A 145 8.43 -11.17 -0.09
C VAL A 145 8.94 -10.18 0.95
N LYS A 146 9.33 -8.99 0.49
CA LYS A 146 9.74 -7.87 1.36
C LYS A 146 8.76 -6.72 1.17
N THR A 147 7.90 -6.53 2.15
CA THR A 147 7.02 -5.36 2.19
C THR A 147 7.74 -4.20 2.85
N ARG A 148 7.66 -3.03 2.22
CA ARG A 148 8.28 -1.80 2.69
C ARG A 148 7.20 -0.72 2.83
N ILE A 149 7.03 -0.20 4.05
CA ILE A 149 6.05 0.84 4.36
C ILE A 149 6.73 2.04 5.02
N LYS A 150 6.14 3.23 4.86
CA LYS A 150 6.67 4.47 5.45
C LYS A 150 6.49 4.43 6.97
N LEU A 151 7.54 4.76 7.71
CA LEU A 151 7.54 5.03 9.14
C LEU A 151 7.80 6.52 9.34
N PHE A 152 6.80 7.26 9.81
CA PHE A 152 6.89 8.68 10.13
C PHE A 152 7.18 8.85 11.62
N TRP A 153 8.25 9.58 11.94
CA TRP A 153 8.48 10.12 13.27
C TRP A 153 7.85 11.51 13.34
N ARG A 154 6.83 11.67 14.18
CA ARG A 154 6.12 12.92 14.40
C ARG A 154 6.46 13.48 15.79
N PRO A 155 7.20 14.59 15.87
CA PRO A 155 7.37 15.32 17.12
C PRO A 155 6.04 15.60 17.81
N ALA A 156 5.97 15.40 19.13
CA ALA A 156 4.75 15.58 19.92
C ALA A 156 4.22 17.03 19.92
N SER A 157 5.08 18.00 19.60
CA SER A 157 4.73 19.41 19.35
C SER A 157 3.85 19.57 18.10
N ILE A 158 3.98 18.68 17.12
CA ILE A 158 3.25 18.75 15.85
C ILE A 158 1.95 17.94 15.97
N ARG A 159 0.84 18.66 16.14
CA ARG A 159 -0.52 18.10 16.18
C ARG A 159 -1.22 18.09 14.82
N MET A 160 -0.54 18.53 13.77
CA MET A 160 -1.08 18.59 12.42
C MET A 160 -1.26 17.18 11.84
N ILE A 161 -2.34 16.99 11.08
CA ILE A 161 -2.69 15.75 10.38
C ILE A 161 -2.77 16.00 8.87
N PRO A 162 -2.61 14.97 8.02
CA PRO A 162 -2.63 15.11 6.56
C PRO A 162 -3.88 15.84 6.03
N GLU A 163 -5.05 15.59 6.61
CA GLU A 163 -6.32 16.21 6.23
C GLU A 163 -6.31 17.74 6.38
N ASN A 164 -5.56 18.27 7.35
CA ASN A 164 -5.43 19.70 7.59
C ASN A 164 -4.23 20.33 6.85
N ALA A 165 -3.26 19.51 6.47
CA ALA A 165 -2.01 19.95 5.85
C ALA A 165 -2.08 19.93 4.31
N ALA A 166 -2.65 18.87 3.74
CA ALA A 166 -2.71 18.66 2.30
C ALA A 166 -3.41 19.80 1.55
N PRO A 167 -4.56 20.35 2.01
CA PRO A 167 -5.19 21.50 1.35
C PRO A 167 -4.34 22.78 1.33
N LYS A 168 -3.28 22.85 2.16
CA LYS A 168 -2.36 24.00 2.23
C LYS A 168 -1.14 23.83 1.33
N VAL A 169 -0.96 22.67 0.70
CA VAL A 169 0.07 22.48 -0.32
C VAL A 169 -0.27 23.41 -1.48
N LYS A 170 0.69 24.24 -1.87
CA LYS A 170 0.51 25.14 -3.00
C LYS A 170 0.96 24.44 -4.27
N TRP A 171 0.13 24.56 -5.28
CA TRP A 171 0.39 24.05 -6.62
C TRP A 171 0.26 25.20 -7.60
N HIS A 172 1.25 25.34 -8.47
CA HIS A 172 1.22 26.32 -9.55
C HIS A 172 2.10 25.89 -10.71
N ARG A 173 1.85 26.47 -11.88
CA ARG A 173 2.64 26.21 -13.08
C ARG A 173 3.74 27.25 -13.25
N GLU A 174 4.94 26.79 -13.58
CA GLU A 174 6.05 27.62 -14.04
C GLU A 174 6.58 27.09 -15.37
N GLY A 175 6.17 27.73 -16.47
CA GLY A 175 6.50 27.28 -17.82
C GLY A 175 5.99 25.87 -18.10
N ARG A 176 6.93 24.93 -18.31
CA ARG A 176 6.64 23.49 -18.53
C ARG A 176 6.76 22.64 -17.27
N ASN A 177 6.80 23.27 -16.10
CA ASN A 177 6.88 22.59 -14.81
C ASN A 177 5.64 22.84 -13.98
N LEU A 178 5.26 21.81 -13.22
CA LEU A 178 4.35 21.88 -12.10
C LEU A 178 5.17 22.02 -10.82
N ILE A 179 4.92 23.06 -10.05
CA ILE A 179 5.57 23.31 -8.76
C ILE A 179 4.63 22.87 -7.64
N ALA A 180 5.18 22.13 -6.68
CA ALA A 180 4.47 21.69 -5.48
C ALA A 180 5.21 22.16 -4.23
N GLU A 181 4.61 23.04 -3.44
CA GLU A 181 5.19 23.56 -2.21
C GLU A 181 4.42 23.03 -0.99
N ASN A 182 5.12 22.34 -0.09
CA ASN A 182 4.54 21.92 1.18
C ASN A 182 4.99 22.87 2.31
N PRO A 183 4.17 23.85 2.73
CA PRO A 183 4.54 24.76 3.81
C PRO A 183 4.41 24.13 5.20
N ASN A 184 4.01 22.85 5.30
CA ASN A 184 3.66 22.21 6.56
C ASN A 184 4.83 21.42 7.17
N PRO A 185 4.84 21.20 8.50
CA PRO A 185 5.88 20.43 9.19
C PRO A 185 5.70 18.90 9.06
N ILE A 186 4.73 18.41 8.27
CA ILE A 186 4.47 16.98 8.06
C ILE A 186 4.64 16.59 6.59
N HIS A 187 4.94 15.32 6.35
CA HIS A 187 5.00 14.75 5.01
C HIS A 187 3.59 14.59 4.43
N ILE A 188 3.41 14.94 3.17
CA ILE A 188 2.19 14.65 2.43
C ILE A 188 2.45 13.45 1.54
N SER A 189 1.87 12.30 1.88
CA SER A 189 1.92 11.14 1.00
C SER A 189 0.91 11.29 -0.12
N VAL A 190 1.41 11.32 -1.34
CA VAL A 190 0.62 11.53 -2.55
C VAL A 190 0.21 10.17 -3.09
N MET A 191 -1.07 10.02 -3.42
CA MET A 191 -1.60 8.82 -4.08
C MET A 191 -1.49 8.96 -5.59
N ASP A 192 -1.95 10.09 -6.11
CA ASP A 192 -1.86 10.44 -7.53
C ASP A 192 -1.94 11.96 -7.69
N VAL A 193 -1.37 12.42 -8.80
CA VAL A 193 -1.52 13.77 -9.32
C VAL A 193 -1.82 13.62 -10.80
N ILE A 194 -2.97 14.14 -11.22
CA ILE A 194 -3.45 14.03 -12.60
C ILE A 194 -3.59 15.45 -13.14
N VAL A 195 -2.88 15.76 -14.22
CA VAL A 195 -2.94 17.05 -14.91
C VAL A 195 -3.49 16.85 -16.31
N ASP A 196 -4.61 17.50 -16.63
CA ASP A 196 -5.35 17.33 -17.89
C ASP A 196 -5.58 15.85 -18.29
N GLY A 197 -5.80 14.97 -17.31
CA GLY A 197 -6.02 13.53 -17.54
C GLY A 197 -4.75 12.68 -17.64
N HIS A 198 -3.57 13.27 -17.46
CA HIS A 198 -2.28 12.57 -17.48
C HIS A 198 -1.65 12.49 -16.09
N ASP A 199 -1.11 11.34 -15.73
CA ASP A 199 -0.43 11.11 -14.45
C ASP A 199 0.89 11.88 -14.37
N VAL A 200 1.16 12.47 -13.21
CA VAL A 200 2.42 13.08 -12.82
C VAL A 200 2.99 12.26 -11.66
N PRO A 201 4.01 11.42 -11.90
CA PRO A 201 4.54 10.53 -10.88
C PRO A 201 5.07 11.27 -9.66
N LEU A 202 4.41 11.10 -8.52
CA LEU A 202 4.81 11.68 -7.25
C LEU A 202 4.37 10.79 -6.09
N ASN A 203 5.29 10.50 -5.17
CA ASN A 203 5.03 9.62 -4.03
C ASN A 203 4.80 10.40 -2.71
N MET A 204 5.51 11.51 -2.53
CA MET A 204 5.49 12.25 -1.29
C MET A 204 6.09 13.64 -1.47
N ILE A 205 5.56 14.62 -0.74
CA ILE A 205 6.14 15.94 -0.57
C ILE A 205 6.61 16.06 0.88
N ARG A 206 7.89 16.33 1.10
CA ARG A 206 8.50 16.42 2.45
C ARG A 206 8.14 17.73 3.14
N PRO A 207 8.31 17.84 4.47
CA PRO A 207 8.09 19.09 5.18
C PRO A 207 8.94 20.22 4.61
N PHE A 208 8.30 21.36 4.34
CA PHE A 208 8.96 22.58 3.82
C PHE A 208 9.68 22.39 2.48
N GLU A 209 9.32 21.36 1.71
CA GLU A 209 9.91 21.06 0.41
C GLU A 209 9.16 21.78 -0.71
N THR A 210 9.92 22.22 -1.70
CA THR A 210 9.42 22.65 -3.01
C THR A 210 9.91 21.66 -4.06
N LEU A 211 8.98 21.04 -4.79
CA LEU A 211 9.27 20.12 -5.87
C LEU A 211 8.96 20.74 -7.22
N THR A 212 9.84 20.50 -8.18
CA THR A 212 9.64 20.86 -9.59
C THR A 212 9.42 19.56 -10.37
N LEU A 213 8.23 19.40 -10.93
CA LEU A 213 7.83 18.21 -11.67
C LEU A 213 7.57 18.60 -13.14
N PRO A 214 8.06 17.83 -14.12
CA PRO A 214 7.78 18.12 -15.52
C PRO A 214 6.28 17.92 -15.81
N LEU A 215 5.66 18.87 -16.51
CA LEU A 215 4.30 18.67 -17.01
C LEU A 215 4.28 17.59 -18.09
N PRO A 216 3.25 16.72 -18.13
CA PRO A 216 3.08 15.72 -19.18
C PRO A 216 3.11 16.37 -20.57
N ALA A 217 3.79 15.74 -21.54
CA ALA A 217 4.06 16.34 -22.85
C ALA A 217 2.80 16.86 -23.57
N ASN A 218 1.67 16.16 -23.41
CA ASN A 218 0.39 16.48 -24.06
C ASN A 218 -0.58 17.29 -23.16
N SER A 219 -0.11 17.76 -22.00
CA SER A 219 -0.92 18.58 -21.09
C SER A 219 -0.66 20.07 -21.32
N SER A 220 -1.74 20.84 -21.37
CA SER A 220 -1.72 22.31 -21.34
C SER A 220 -1.40 22.87 -19.94
N GLY A 221 -1.59 22.04 -18.91
CA GLY A 221 -1.46 22.39 -17.50
C GLY A 221 -2.63 23.25 -17.04
N SER A 222 -3.87 22.93 -17.45
CA SER A 222 -5.04 23.77 -17.18
C SER A 222 -5.78 23.37 -15.89
N GLN A 223 -5.92 22.08 -15.66
CA GLN A 223 -6.61 21.53 -14.50
C GLN A 223 -5.80 20.41 -13.88
N MET A 224 -5.78 20.39 -12.55
CA MET A 224 -5.14 19.36 -11.75
C MET A 224 -6.16 18.73 -10.81
N THR A 225 -6.08 17.42 -10.66
CA THR A 225 -6.75 16.69 -9.59
C THR A 225 -5.71 15.85 -8.86
N TRP A 226 -5.70 15.85 -7.55
CA TRP A 226 -4.77 15.03 -6.79
C TRP A 226 -5.41 14.45 -5.53
N ARG A 227 -4.84 13.35 -5.05
CA ARG A 227 -5.26 12.66 -3.83
C ARG A 227 -4.06 12.41 -2.93
N PHE A 228 -4.30 12.43 -1.63
CA PHE A 228 -3.30 12.08 -0.62
C PHE A 228 -3.76 10.87 0.19
N ILE A 229 -2.81 10.25 0.89
CA ILE A 229 -3.06 9.15 1.81
C ILE A 229 -2.91 9.67 3.24
N ASN A 230 -3.92 9.48 4.08
CA ASN A 230 -3.89 9.93 5.47
C ASN A 230 -3.07 9.01 6.39
N ASP A 231 -3.07 9.30 7.70
CA ASP A 231 -2.29 8.54 8.70
C ASP A 231 -2.77 7.10 8.87
N TYR A 232 -4.05 6.83 8.57
CA TYR A 232 -4.69 5.52 8.65
C TYR A 232 -4.56 4.70 7.35
N GLY A 233 -3.98 5.28 6.30
CA GLY A 233 -3.84 4.62 5.01
C GLY A 233 -5.05 4.76 4.09
N ALA A 234 -6.05 5.58 4.47
CA ALA A 234 -7.18 5.90 3.61
C ALA A 234 -6.79 6.93 2.55
N ILE A 235 -7.37 6.80 1.36
CA ILE A 235 -7.20 7.74 0.25
C ILE A 235 -8.21 8.87 0.44
N SER A 236 -7.76 10.11 0.27
CA SER A 236 -8.64 11.28 0.32
C SER A 236 -9.61 11.31 -0.86
N GLU A 237 -10.68 12.10 -0.71
CA GLU A 237 -11.42 12.56 -1.88
C GLU A 237 -10.51 13.37 -2.82
N PRO A 238 -10.80 13.40 -4.13
CA PRO A 238 -10.02 14.16 -5.09
C PRO A 238 -10.10 15.67 -4.84
N ILE A 239 -8.94 16.31 -4.69
CA ILE A 239 -8.83 17.77 -4.62
C ILE A 239 -8.60 18.30 -6.03
N LYS A 240 -9.54 19.11 -6.53
CA LYS A 240 -9.47 19.74 -7.86
C LYS A 240 -8.95 21.18 -7.75
N GLN A 241 -8.07 21.57 -8.66
CA GLN A 241 -7.48 22.89 -8.70
C GLN A 241 -7.20 23.33 -10.15
N ALA A 242 -7.41 24.60 -10.44
CA ALA A 242 -6.93 25.22 -11.69
C ALA A 242 -5.46 25.65 -11.52
N LEU A 243 -4.64 25.41 -12.53
CA LEU A 243 -3.19 25.66 -12.52
C LEU A 243 -2.78 26.92 -13.29
#